data_AF-A0A3L7XNQ2-F1
#
_entry.id   AF-A0A3L7XNQ2-F1
#
_cell.length_a   1.000
_cell.length_b   1.000
_cell.length_c   1.000
_cell.angle_alpha   90.00
_cell.angle_beta   90.00
_cell.angle_gamma   90.00
#
_symmetry.space_group_name_H-M   'P 1'
#
loop_
_entity.id
_entity.type
_entity.pdbx_description
1 polymer ?
#
loop_
_entity_poly.entity_id
_entity_poly.type
_entity_poly.pdbx_seq_one_letter_code
_entity_poly.pdbx_strand_id
1 'polypeptide(L)'
;MPIHSLLATNPFFYYADLDAATRFYTETLGLELVADFGIARTIRTSPASFLTLMDIAHSLHKPDEPKAVTLAFVTEEVEEWYAHLQSQNVPIRHPLKSDKTKAHEGFVALDPAGYFLEFERFNPHPENERLLPQLAKIEPLSTATPDNLPLSATVLWLYYKEMAAAQHFLAEQLGLELAVDQGWAKVYAAGRSSFIGPVEAGVGLHAYAPEKLVTVGLITDNFPAWRAHLQAIPAFRLQTLDVEDVAGQLEFFYGFDPEDHYWEFEFYPAAPGNERLREILEIREIERLCNPRQSPNLLISNLLISSPNRHRSIQ
;
A
#
# COMPACT_ATOMS: atom_id res chain seq x y z
N MET A 1 -6.71 8.98 -22.28
CA MET A 1 -7.70 9.50 -21.29
C MET A 1 -7.19 9.10 -19.92
N PRO A 2 -7.31 9.90 -18.85
CA PRO A 2 -6.94 9.40 -17.53
C PRO A 2 -7.88 8.23 -17.22
N ILE A 3 -7.29 7.04 -17.10
CA ILE A 3 -7.99 5.78 -16.85
C ILE A 3 -8.40 5.84 -15.37
N HIS A 4 -9.52 6.51 -15.08
CA HIS A 4 -10.15 6.61 -13.77
C HIS A 4 -9.30 7.26 -12.65
N SER A 5 -9.94 7.89 -11.65
CA SER A 5 -9.21 8.61 -10.60
C SER A 5 -8.72 7.63 -9.53
N LEU A 6 -7.40 7.55 -9.33
CA LEU A 6 -6.80 6.98 -8.12
C LEU A 6 -6.53 8.13 -7.16
N LEU A 7 -6.98 7.99 -5.92
CA LEU A 7 -6.88 9.03 -4.91
C LEU A 7 -5.59 8.88 -4.09
N ALA A 8 -5.26 7.65 -3.70
CA ALA A 8 -4.14 7.32 -2.82
C ALA A 8 -3.78 5.83 -2.90
N THR A 9 -2.55 5.49 -2.51
CA THR A 9 -2.18 4.12 -2.12
C THR A 9 -2.52 3.85 -0.66
N ASN A 10 -2.84 2.60 -0.37
CA ASN A 10 -3.06 2.06 0.99
C ASN A 10 -2.49 0.64 1.08
N PRO A 11 -1.16 0.41 0.96
CA PRO A 11 -0.58 -0.92 1.18
C PRO A 11 -1.01 -1.52 2.52
N PHE A 12 -1.03 -2.86 2.59
CA PHE A 12 -1.35 -3.58 3.82
C PHE A 12 -0.11 -4.33 4.27
N PHE A 13 0.35 -4.02 5.47
CA PHE A 13 1.38 -4.78 6.16
C PHE A 13 0.73 -5.63 7.24
N TYR A 14 1.26 -6.84 7.44
CA TYR A 14 0.63 -7.86 8.26
C TYR A 14 1.44 -8.15 9.53
N TYR A 15 0.74 -8.20 10.65
CA TYR A 15 1.33 -8.25 11.98
C TYR A 15 0.70 -9.35 12.82
N ALA A 16 1.55 -10.09 13.53
CA ALA A 16 1.09 -11.00 14.59
C ALA A 16 0.72 -10.25 15.88
N ASP A 17 1.30 -9.08 16.10
CA ASP A 17 0.97 -8.17 17.20
C ASP A 17 0.58 -6.80 16.61
N LEU A 18 -0.71 -6.65 16.30
CA LEU A 18 -1.26 -5.44 15.68
C LEU A 18 -1.14 -4.23 16.61
N ASP A 19 -1.23 -4.42 17.93
CA ASP A 19 -1.11 -3.34 18.92
C ASP A 19 0.33 -2.81 18.99
N ALA A 20 1.34 -3.68 18.95
CA ALA A 20 2.73 -3.27 18.87
C ALA A 20 3.04 -2.50 17.58
N ALA A 21 2.53 -2.95 16.43
CA ALA A 21 2.65 -2.22 15.18
C ALA A 21 1.98 -0.84 15.28
N THR A 22 0.75 -0.79 15.80
CA THR A 22 0.00 0.47 15.93
C THR A 22 0.78 1.48 16.78
N ARG A 23 1.28 1.08 17.96
CA ARG A 23 2.11 1.96 18.80
C ARG A 23 3.36 2.45 18.08
N PHE A 24 4.04 1.59 17.32
CA PHE A 24 5.19 2.01 16.55
C PHE A 24 4.84 3.12 15.55
N TYR A 25 3.79 2.94 14.74
CA TYR A 25 3.41 3.95 13.74
C TYR A 25 2.84 5.23 14.38
N THR A 26 2.06 5.13 15.47
CA THR A 26 1.42 6.31 16.08
C THR A 26 2.28 7.02 17.10
N GLU A 27 3.07 6.31 17.89
CA GLU A 27 3.86 6.88 19.00
C GLU A 27 5.32 7.06 18.61
N THR A 28 5.93 6.12 17.89
CA THR A 28 7.33 6.24 17.45
C THR A 28 7.44 7.13 16.21
N LEU A 29 6.61 6.92 15.20
CA LEU A 29 6.62 7.74 13.98
C LEU A 29 5.66 8.95 14.06
N GLY A 30 4.81 9.03 15.08
CA GLY A 30 3.90 10.17 15.25
C GLY A 30 2.81 10.26 14.17
N LEU A 31 2.45 9.15 13.52
CA LEU A 31 1.48 9.14 12.42
C LEU A 31 0.04 9.08 12.94
N GLU A 32 -0.89 9.62 12.13
CA GLU A 32 -2.31 9.70 12.47
C GLU A 32 -3.02 8.36 12.18
N LEU A 33 -3.67 7.76 13.18
CA LEU A 33 -4.62 6.68 13.00
C LEU A 33 -5.95 7.26 12.51
N VAL A 34 -6.32 6.99 11.25
CA VAL A 34 -7.48 7.60 10.59
C VAL A 34 -8.71 6.69 10.56
N ALA A 35 -8.52 5.37 10.72
CA ALA A 35 -9.60 4.40 10.84
C ALA A 35 -9.14 3.17 11.66
N ASP A 36 -10.04 2.60 12.44
CA ASP A 36 -9.83 1.37 13.22
C ASP A 36 -11.05 0.45 13.06
N PHE A 37 -10.82 -0.72 12.47
CA PHE A 37 -11.82 -1.76 12.21
C PHE A 37 -11.60 -3.00 13.10
N GLY A 38 -10.80 -2.86 14.17
CA GLY A 38 -10.46 -3.92 15.12
C GLY A 38 -9.37 -4.87 14.61
N ILE A 39 -9.58 -5.50 13.44
CA ILE A 39 -8.60 -6.41 12.80
C ILE A 39 -7.69 -5.69 11.80
N ALA A 40 -8.04 -4.45 11.44
CA ALA A 40 -7.29 -3.60 10.52
C ALA A 40 -7.31 -2.16 11.03
N ARG A 41 -6.17 -1.47 10.90
CA ARG A 41 -6.00 -0.07 11.35
C ARG A 41 -5.29 0.71 10.26
N THR A 42 -5.90 1.80 9.79
CA THR A 42 -5.33 2.60 8.70
C THR A 42 -4.63 3.82 9.26
N ILE A 43 -3.35 3.95 8.93
CA ILE A 43 -2.47 5.04 9.32
C ILE A 43 -2.27 5.98 8.13
N ARG A 44 -2.32 7.29 8.35
CA ARG A 44 -1.95 8.29 7.34
C ARG A 44 -0.44 8.45 7.29
N THR A 45 0.14 8.22 6.12
CA THR A 45 1.60 8.23 5.92
C THR A 45 2.12 9.49 5.23
N SER A 46 1.28 10.16 4.44
CA SER A 46 1.57 11.46 3.83
C SER A 46 0.25 12.23 3.62
N PRO A 47 0.23 13.44 3.04
CA PRO A 47 -0.99 14.24 2.90
C PRO A 47 -2.19 13.47 2.32
N ALA A 48 -1.96 12.58 1.36
CA ALA A 48 -2.95 11.71 0.72
C ALA A 48 -2.33 10.34 0.35
N SER A 49 -1.76 9.65 1.34
CA SER A 49 -1.38 8.23 1.26
C SER A 49 -1.54 7.56 2.62
N PHE A 50 -1.71 6.25 2.62
CA PHE A 50 -2.01 5.47 3.82
C PHE A 50 -1.19 4.19 3.91
N LEU A 51 -1.21 3.57 5.08
CA LEU A 51 -0.75 2.21 5.34
C LEU A 51 -1.78 1.53 6.25
N THR A 52 -2.33 0.41 5.81
CA THR A 52 -3.20 -0.42 6.64
C THR A 52 -2.37 -1.47 7.37
N LEU A 53 -2.47 -1.46 8.69
CA LEU A 53 -1.90 -2.49 9.57
C LEU A 53 -2.97 -3.56 9.76
N MET A 54 -2.68 -4.80 9.37
CA MET A 54 -3.64 -5.90 9.37
C MET A 54 -3.19 -7.01 10.32
N ASP A 55 -4.12 -7.58 11.09
CA ASP A 55 -3.86 -8.80 11.83
C ASP A 55 -3.68 -9.97 10.85
N ILE A 56 -2.50 -10.59 10.88
CA ILE A 56 -2.15 -11.71 10.01
C ILE A 56 -3.10 -12.91 10.19
N ALA A 57 -3.68 -13.10 11.38
CA ALA A 57 -4.58 -14.20 11.67
C ALA A 57 -5.90 -14.13 10.87
N HIS A 58 -6.21 -12.95 10.31
CA HIS A 58 -7.41 -12.68 9.53
C HIS A 58 -7.10 -12.42 8.04
N SER A 59 -5.89 -12.75 7.59
CA SER A 59 -5.44 -12.50 6.21
C SER A 59 -5.49 -13.74 5.32
N LEU A 60 -5.42 -13.53 3.99
CA LEU A 60 -5.22 -14.59 3.00
C LEU A 60 -3.74 -15.04 2.90
N HIS A 61 -2.82 -14.28 3.50
CA HIS A 61 -1.41 -14.59 3.51
C HIS A 61 -1.04 -15.56 4.62
N LYS A 62 0.03 -16.33 4.41
CA LYS A 62 0.66 -17.10 5.49
C LYS A 62 1.67 -16.23 6.25
N PRO A 63 1.79 -16.38 7.58
CA PRO A 63 2.70 -15.57 8.39
C PRO A 63 4.20 -15.67 8.01
N ASP A 64 4.61 -16.76 7.36
CA ASP A 64 5.99 -17.03 6.96
C ASP A 64 6.33 -16.57 5.53
N GLU A 65 5.37 -15.98 4.81
CA GLU A 65 5.63 -15.41 3.49
C GLU A 65 6.69 -14.30 3.55
N PRO A 66 7.58 -14.20 2.54
CA PRO A 66 8.59 -13.16 2.50
C PRO A 66 7.98 -11.75 2.46
N LYS A 67 8.48 -10.85 3.31
CA LYS A 67 8.19 -9.41 3.25
C LYS A 67 9.00 -8.73 2.13
N ALA A 68 8.83 -9.18 0.89
CA ALA A 68 9.55 -8.67 -0.28
C ALA A 68 8.92 -7.34 -0.75
N VAL A 69 8.97 -6.32 0.12
CA VAL A 69 8.40 -4.99 -0.11
C VAL A 69 9.15 -3.97 0.74
N THR A 70 9.26 -2.74 0.25
CA THR A 70 9.74 -1.59 1.03
C THR A 70 8.74 -0.45 0.87
N LEU A 71 8.40 0.21 1.99
CA LEU A 71 7.65 1.46 1.97
C LEU A 71 8.63 2.60 2.22
N ALA A 72 8.85 3.44 1.22
CA ALA A 72 9.65 4.65 1.35
C ALA A 72 8.78 5.83 1.77
N PHE A 73 9.28 6.61 2.72
CA PHE A 73 8.76 7.89 3.17
C PHE A 73 9.64 9.00 2.60
N VAL A 74 9.04 9.89 1.82
CA VAL A 74 9.76 11.02 1.19
C VAL A 74 9.74 12.21 2.12
N THR A 75 10.91 12.77 2.42
CA THR A 75 11.08 13.89 3.37
C THR A 75 12.31 14.70 3.00
N GLU A 76 12.31 16.01 3.29
CA GLU A 76 13.52 16.82 3.14
C GLU A 76 14.41 16.73 4.39
N GLU A 77 13.89 16.18 5.49
CA GLU A 77 14.48 16.11 6.83
C GLU A 77 14.99 14.69 7.14
N VAL A 78 15.66 14.07 6.17
CA VAL A 78 16.15 12.68 6.28
C VAL A 78 17.12 12.51 7.44
N GLU A 79 18.01 13.49 7.65
CA GLU A 79 18.97 13.49 8.76
C GLU A 79 18.28 13.51 10.12
N GLU A 80 17.23 14.32 10.27
CA GLU A 80 16.46 14.46 11.50
C GLU A 80 15.62 13.21 11.78
N TRP A 81 14.98 12.63 10.75
CA TRP A 81 14.31 11.34 10.85
C TRP A 81 15.29 10.23 11.28
N TYR A 82 16.50 10.22 10.72
CA TYR A 82 17.53 9.25 11.10
C TYR A 82 17.91 9.38 12.57
N ALA A 83 18.18 10.60 13.04
CA ALA A 83 18.51 10.88 14.43
C ALA A 83 17.36 10.54 15.39
N HIS A 84 16.12 10.87 15.01
CA HIS A 84 14.92 10.53 15.77
C HIS A 84 14.78 9.01 15.95
N LEU A 85 14.82 8.24 14.86
CA LEU A 85 14.68 6.78 14.94
C LEU A 85 15.82 6.11 15.71
N GLN A 86 17.05 6.64 15.61
CA GLN A 86 18.16 6.18 16.44
C GLN A 86 17.89 6.44 17.93
N SER A 87 17.37 7.62 18.29
CA SER A 87 17.03 7.96 19.68
C SER A 87 15.93 7.06 20.26
N GLN A 88 15.01 6.60 19.40
CA GLN A 88 13.94 5.66 19.73
C GLN A 88 14.41 4.19 19.71
N ASN A 89 15.69 3.91 19.44
CA ASN A 89 16.27 2.57 19.31
C ASN A 89 15.60 1.71 18.22
N VAL A 90 15.08 2.34 17.17
CA VAL A 90 14.55 1.61 16.01
C VAL A 90 15.69 0.94 15.25
N PRO A 91 15.58 -0.36 14.88
CA PRO A 91 16.65 -1.04 14.16
C PRO A 91 16.91 -0.41 12.80
N ILE A 92 18.16 -0.02 12.55
CA ILE A 92 18.61 0.50 11.25
C ILE A 92 19.21 -0.64 10.44
N ARG A 93 18.57 -0.98 9.32
CA ARG A 93 19.01 -2.02 8.37
C ARG A 93 20.13 -1.52 7.46
N HIS A 94 19.98 -0.29 6.95
CA HIS A 94 20.95 0.41 6.13
C HIS A 94 21.13 1.83 6.69
N PRO A 95 22.34 2.21 7.15
CA PRO A 95 22.56 3.54 7.71
C PRO A 95 22.48 4.61 6.64
N LEU A 96 22.18 5.84 7.07
CA LEU A 96 22.15 7.01 6.19
C LEU A 96 23.46 7.16 5.42
N LYS A 97 23.32 7.26 4.10
CA LYS A 97 24.41 7.64 3.18
C LYS A 97 24.00 8.94 2.51
N SER A 98 24.71 10.02 2.84
CA SER A 98 24.49 11.30 2.19
C SER A 98 25.44 11.47 1.00
N ASP A 99 24.85 11.67 -0.18
CA ASP A 99 25.54 12.07 -1.40
C ASP A 99 24.55 12.79 -2.31
N LYS A 100 24.53 14.12 -2.19
CA LYS A 100 23.63 15.00 -2.96
C LYS A 100 23.87 14.99 -4.47
N THR A 101 24.94 14.32 -4.93
CA THR A 101 25.19 14.12 -6.37
C THR A 101 24.41 12.94 -6.95
N LYS A 102 23.88 12.05 -6.08
CA LYS A 102 23.02 10.93 -6.47
C LYS A 102 21.57 11.39 -6.61
N ALA A 103 20.79 10.62 -7.36
CA ALA A 103 19.36 10.89 -7.56
C ALA A 103 18.57 10.92 -6.25
N HIS A 104 18.96 10.13 -5.26
CA HIS A 104 18.33 10.12 -3.95
C HIS A 104 19.35 9.74 -2.87
N GLU A 105 19.04 10.13 -1.63
CA GLU A 105 19.79 9.75 -0.44
C GLU A 105 18.82 9.40 0.68
N GLY A 106 19.20 8.44 1.52
CA GLY A 106 18.28 7.88 2.50
C GLY A 106 18.91 6.83 3.40
N PHE A 107 18.07 6.29 4.26
CA PHE A 107 18.38 5.16 5.15
C PHE A 107 17.20 4.20 5.22
N VAL A 108 17.45 2.98 5.67
CA VAL A 108 16.40 1.96 5.85
C VAL A 108 16.34 1.54 7.31
N ALA A 109 15.17 1.71 7.92
CA ALA A 109 14.80 1.19 9.22
C ALA A 109 13.94 -0.06 9.09
N LEU A 110 13.79 -0.79 10.19
CA LEU A 110 12.86 -1.91 10.30
C LEU A 110 11.72 -1.54 11.24
N ASP A 111 10.50 -1.86 10.82
CA ASP A 111 9.36 -1.86 11.72
C ASP A 111 9.40 -3.05 12.72
N PRO A 112 8.44 -3.16 13.65
CA PRO A 112 8.43 -4.24 14.64
C PRO A 112 8.32 -5.66 14.06
N ALA A 113 7.82 -5.83 12.83
CA ALA A 113 7.67 -7.13 12.15
C ALA A 113 8.78 -7.40 11.11
N GLY A 114 9.68 -6.44 10.90
CA GLY A 114 10.79 -6.52 9.96
C GLY A 114 10.48 -6.04 8.54
N TYR A 115 9.39 -5.31 8.31
CA TYR A 115 9.20 -4.59 7.05
C TYR A 115 10.24 -3.48 6.90
N PHE A 116 10.66 -3.24 5.66
CA PHE A 116 11.64 -2.21 5.36
C PHE A 116 10.91 -0.87 5.21
N LEU A 117 11.32 0.09 6.04
CA LEU A 117 10.87 1.47 5.98
C LEU A 117 12.05 2.31 5.52
N GLU A 118 11.99 2.79 4.29
CA GLU A 118 13.00 3.69 3.75
C GLU A 118 12.59 5.13 4.04
N PHE A 119 13.55 5.99 4.41
CA PHE A 119 13.35 7.43 4.53
C PHE A 119 14.32 8.08 3.57
N GLU A 120 13.80 8.82 2.59
CA GLU A 120 14.60 9.32 1.49
C GLU A 120 14.22 10.73 1.03
N ARG A 121 15.22 11.39 0.46
CA ARG A 121 15.13 12.67 -0.23
C ARG A 121 15.57 12.49 -1.67
N PHE A 122 14.76 12.98 -2.61
CA PHE A 122 15.13 13.03 -4.02
C PHE A 122 15.90 14.32 -4.32
N ASN A 123 17.06 14.21 -4.95
CA ASN A 123 17.91 15.36 -5.27
C ASN A 123 17.66 15.87 -6.70
N PRO A 124 18.02 17.13 -7.01
CA PRO A 124 18.13 17.61 -8.38
C PRO A 124 19.05 16.73 -9.23
N HIS A 125 18.45 15.92 -10.11
CA HIS A 125 19.14 14.92 -10.93
C HIS A 125 18.33 14.68 -12.22
N PRO A 126 18.96 14.34 -13.36
CA PRO A 126 18.23 14.05 -14.61
C PRO A 126 17.11 13.02 -14.46
N GLU A 127 17.28 12.04 -13.57
CA GLU A 127 16.26 11.02 -13.28
C GLU A 127 14.99 11.60 -12.63
N ASN A 128 15.11 12.72 -11.91
CA ASN A 128 14.03 13.30 -11.11
C ASN A 128 13.39 14.55 -11.74
N GLU A 129 13.71 14.87 -13.00
CA GLU A 129 13.19 16.05 -13.71
C GLU A 129 11.66 16.12 -13.75
N ARG A 130 10.98 14.95 -13.74
CA ARG A 130 9.52 14.86 -13.68
C ARG A 130 8.98 14.68 -12.26
N LEU A 131 9.76 14.08 -11.36
CA LEU A 131 9.34 13.80 -9.98
C LEU A 131 9.38 15.05 -9.10
N LEU A 132 10.48 15.81 -9.11
CA LEU A 132 10.62 16.99 -8.23
C LEU A 132 9.52 18.03 -8.42
N PRO A 133 9.08 18.37 -9.65
CA PRO A 133 7.95 19.29 -9.84
C PRO A 133 6.61 18.75 -9.33
N GLN A 134 6.46 17.43 -9.20
CA GLN A 134 5.28 16.82 -8.59
C GLN A 134 5.37 16.91 -7.06
N LEU A 135 6.51 16.54 -6.48
CA LEU A 135 6.76 16.63 -5.04
C LEU A 135 6.64 18.07 -4.51
N ALA A 136 7.13 19.06 -5.27
CA ALA A 136 7.05 20.47 -4.90
C ALA A 136 5.63 21.04 -4.82
N LYS A 137 4.61 20.33 -5.33
CA LYS A 137 3.20 20.71 -5.22
C LYS A 137 2.53 20.17 -3.95
N ILE A 138 3.22 19.28 -3.23
CA ILE A 138 2.69 18.62 -2.05
C ILE A 138 3.13 19.43 -0.82
N GLU A 139 2.15 19.88 -0.03
CA GLU A 139 2.43 20.42 1.30
C GLU A 139 2.71 19.27 2.27
N PRO A 140 3.93 19.16 2.85
CA PRO A 140 4.28 18.02 3.69
C PRO A 140 3.39 17.87 4.92
N LEU A 141 3.11 16.64 5.32
CA LEU A 141 2.37 16.30 6.53
C LEU A 141 3.33 16.30 7.73
N SER A 142 3.17 17.24 8.66
CA SER A 142 3.85 17.18 9.95
C SER A 142 3.34 16.03 10.80
N THR A 143 4.27 15.26 11.37
CA THR A 143 3.96 14.18 12.31
C THR A 143 3.88 14.70 13.75
N ALA A 144 3.31 13.90 14.66
CA ALA A 144 3.29 14.19 16.11
C ALA A 144 4.60 13.83 16.83
N THR A 145 5.70 13.68 16.10
CA THR A 145 7.05 13.54 16.69
C THR A 145 7.42 14.81 17.46
N PRO A 146 8.37 14.76 18.42
CA PRO A 146 8.75 15.94 19.22
C PRO A 146 9.16 17.16 18.38
N ASP A 147 9.78 16.93 17.23
CA ASP A 147 10.25 17.97 16.31
C ASP A 147 9.29 18.24 15.13
N ASN A 148 8.09 17.65 15.15
CA ASN A 148 7.07 17.73 14.09
C ASN A 148 7.61 17.35 12.69
N LEU A 149 8.46 16.33 12.63
CA LEU A 149 9.16 15.91 11.42
C LEU A 149 8.17 15.65 10.28
N PRO A 150 8.36 16.24 9.08
CA PRO A 150 7.37 16.16 8.03
C PRO A 150 7.61 14.99 7.08
N LEU A 151 6.54 14.55 6.42
CA LEU A 151 6.52 13.55 5.35
C LEU A 151 5.71 14.06 4.16
N SER A 152 6.33 14.09 2.98
CA SER A 152 5.77 14.65 1.76
C SER A 152 5.00 13.61 0.94
N ALA A 153 5.56 12.41 0.78
CA ALA A 153 4.97 11.39 -0.07
C ALA A 153 5.41 9.98 0.37
N THR A 154 4.85 8.96 -0.27
CA THR A 154 5.32 7.58 -0.16
C THR A 154 5.64 6.97 -1.51
N VAL A 155 6.62 6.05 -1.53
CA VAL A 155 6.84 5.14 -2.67
C VAL A 155 6.74 3.70 -2.16
N LEU A 156 5.83 2.92 -2.74
CA LEU A 156 5.75 1.48 -2.47
C LEU A 156 6.63 0.74 -3.47
N TRP A 157 7.77 0.22 -3.01
CA TRP A 157 8.70 -0.54 -3.84
C TRP A 157 8.29 -2.02 -3.92
N LEU A 158 8.00 -2.48 -5.13
CA LEU A 158 7.56 -3.84 -5.44
C LEU A 158 8.62 -4.54 -6.29
N TYR A 159 8.94 -5.81 -5.99
CA TYR A 159 10.09 -6.50 -6.56
C TYR A 159 9.66 -7.52 -7.61
N TYR A 160 10.03 -7.24 -8.86
CA TYR A 160 9.65 -8.01 -10.03
C TYR A 160 10.85 -8.74 -10.63
N LYS A 161 10.61 -9.95 -11.12
CA LYS A 161 11.59 -10.70 -11.91
C LYS A 161 11.62 -10.21 -13.36
N GLU A 162 10.47 -9.88 -13.93
CA GLU A 162 10.27 -9.46 -15.31
C GLU A 162 9.80 -8.00 -15.37
N MET A 163 10.77 -7.07 -15.28
CA MET A 163 10.52 -5.62 -15.29
C MET A 163 9.64 -5.15 -16.46
N ALA A 164 9.78 -5.76 -17.64
CA ALA A 164 8.98 -5.41 -18.81
C ALA A 164 7.48 -5.70 -18.62
N ALA A 165 7.14 -6.81 -17.96
CA ALA A 165 5.75 -7.16 -17.66
C ALA A 165 5.16 -6.21 -16.61
N ALA A 166 5.93 -5.89 -15.56
CA ALA A 166 5.55 -4.92 -14.54
C ALA A 166 5.31 -3.53 -15.14
N GLN A 167 6.23 -3.06 -15.99
CA GLN A 167 6.09 -1.77 -16.68
C GLN A 167 4.86 -1.73 -17.60
N HIS A 168 4.62 -2.78 -18.38
CA HIS A 168 3.44 -2.84 -19.23
C HIS A 168 2.15 -2.81 -18.41
N PHE A 169 2.09 -3.56 -17.31
CA PHE A 169 0.96 -3.54 -16.38
C PHE A 169 0.73 -2.14 -15.78
N LEU A 170 1.75 -1.52 -15.18
CA LEU A 170 1.60 -0.24 -14.49
C LEU A 170 1.36 0.94 -15.46
N ALA A 171 2.13 1.02 -16.55
CA ALA A 171 2.08 2.17 -17.45
C ALA A 171 0.93 2.10 -18.45
N GLU A 172 0.71 0.94 -19.06
CA GLU A 172 -0.24 0.80 -20.18
C GLU A 172 -1.59 0.26 -19.73
N GLN A 173 -1.60 -0.70 -18.81
CA GLN A 173 -2.84 -1.32 -18.35
C GLN A 173 -3.48 -0.52 -17.21
N LEU A 174 -2.75 -0.13 -16.17
CA LEU A 174 -3.27 0.76 -15.12
C LEU A 174 -3.25 2.24 -15.54
N GLY A 175 -2.43 2.62 -16.52
CA GLY A 175 -2.36 4.00 -17.01
C GLY A 175 -1.62 4.95 -16.09
N LEU A 176 -0.72 4.45 -15.23
CA LEU A 176 0.03 5.28 -14.29
C LEU A 176 1.11 6.11 -15.01
N GLU A 177 1.30 7.35 -14.57
CA GLU A 177 2.28 8.25 -15.16
C GLU A 177 3.69 7.97 -14.63
N LEU A 178 4.64 7.72 -15.53
CA LEU A 178 6.04 7.51 -15.21
C LEU A 178 6.73 8.81 -14.79
N ALA A 179 7.16 8.87 -13.52
CA ALA A 179 7.86 9.99 -12.91
C ALA A 179 9.39 9.82 -12.90
N VAL A 180 9.91 8.60 -12.74
CA VAL A 180 11.35 8.30 -12.72
C VAL A 180 11.62 6.99 -13.48
N ASP A 181 12.71 6.95 -14.25
CA ASP A 181 13.22 5.73 -14.89
C ASP A 181 14.74 5.60 -14.72
N GLN A 182 15.17 4.58 -13.98
CA GLN A 182 16.58 4.23 -13.74
C GLN A 182 16.99 2.94 -14.47
N GLY A 183 16.13 2.43 -15.37
CA GLY A 183 16.26 1.11 -15.97
C GLY A 183 15.80 0.00 -15.02
N TRP A 184 16.55 -0.23 -13.94
CA TRP A 184 16.33 -1.31 -12.96
C TRP A 184 15.30 -0.96 -11.86
N ALA A 185 14.98 0.33 -11.68
CA ALA A 185 13.89 0.80 -10.84
C ALA A 185 13.16 1.95 -11.55
N LYS A 186 11.86 2.08 -11.29
CA LYS A 186 11.01 3.14 -11.86
C LYS A 186 10.06 3.66 -10.78
N VAL A 187 9.49 4.84 -10.98
CA VAL A 187 8.48 5.41 -10.08
C VAL A 187 7.28 5.88 -10.91
N TYR A 188 6.09 5.40 -10.55
CA TYR A 188 4.82 5.74 -11.18
C TYR A 188 3.91 6.47 -10.20
N ALA A 189 3.28 7.56 -10.62
CA ALA A 189 2.31 8.28 -9.81
C ALA A 189 1.05 7.41 -9.57
N ALA A 190 0.66 7.25 -8.31
CA ALA A 190 -0.44 6.38 -7.87
C ALA A 190 -1.34 7.08 -6.83
N GLY A 191 -1.54 8.39 -6.99
CA GLY A 191 -2.32 9.23 -6.10
C GLY A 191 -1.73 10.63 -5.97
N ARG A 192 -2.27 11.45 -5.07
CA ARG A 192 -1.83 12.84 -4.88
C ARG A 192 -0.46 12.98 -4.22
N SER A 193 -0.11 12.04 -3.35
CA SER A 193 1.17 12.02 -2.62
C SER A 193 1.66 10.59 -2.39
N SER A 194 1.38 9.70 -3.35
CA SER A 194 1.77 8.29 -3.34
C SER A 194 2.23 7.84 -4.71
N PHE A 195 3.24 6.98 -4.71
CA PHE A 195 3.85 6.41 -5.89
C PHE A 195 4.03 4.90 -5.74
N ILE A 196 4.08 4.19 -6.85
CA ILE A 196 4.44 2.77 -6.91
C ILE A 196 5.73 2.65 -7.71
N GLY A 197 6.70 1.93 -7.15
CA GLY A 197 7.98 1.72 -7.81
C GLY A 197 8.26 0.25 -8.08
N PRO A 198 8.17 -0.25 -9.33
CA PRO A 198 8.69 -1.56 -9.65
C PRO A 198 10.21 -1.54 -9.64
N VAL A 199 10.81 -2.57 -9.02
CA VAL A 199 12.25 -2.75 -8.88
C VAL A 199 12.64 -4.14 -9.40
N GLU A 200 13.76 -4.22 -10.12
CA GLU A 200 14.35 -5.49 -10.52
C GLU A 200 14.82 -6.25 -9.28
N ALA A 201 14.23 -7.42 -9.07
CA ALA A 201 14.46 -8.23 -7.90
C ALA A 201 15.92 -8.74 -7.87
N GLY A 202 16.58 -8.60 -6.71
CA GLY A 202 18.00 -8.94 -6.54
C GLY A 202 18.98 -7.82 -6.90
N VAL A 203 18.53 -6.74 -7.54
CA VAL A 203 19.31 -5.49 -7.69
C VAL A 203 19.01 -4.53 -6.55
N GLY A 204 17.73 -4.39 -6.19
CA GLY A 204 17.28 -3.56 -5.07
C GLY A 204 17.47 -4.20 -3.69
N LEU A 205 16.63 -3.80 -2.72
CA LEU A 205 16.76 -4.23 -1.32
C LEU A 205 16.29 -5.66 -1.05
N HIS A 206 15.48 -6.23 -1.94
CA HIS A 206 14.92 -7.58 -1.80
C HIS A 206 15.25 -8.47 -3.00
N ALA A 207 15.45 -9.76 -2.73
CA ALA A 207 15.46 -10.80 -3.74
C ALA A 207 14.03 -11.09 -4.20
N TYR A 208 13.89 -11.77 -5.35
CA TYR A 208 12.59 -12.21 -5.83
C TYR A 208 11.97 -13.23 -4.86
N ALA A 209 10.69 -13.07 -4.58
CA ALA A 209 9.89 -14.04 -3.85
C ALA A 209 8.60 -14.33 -4.64
N PRO A 210 8.18 -15.60 -4.77
CA PRO A 210 6.91 -15.92 -5.42
C PRO A 210 5.71 -15.44 -4.59
N GLU A 211 5.74 -15.68 -3.28
CA GLU A 211 4.80 -15.14 -2.30
C GLU A 211 5.37 -13.83 -1.73
N LYS A 212 4.52 -12.82 -1.50
CA LYS A 212 4.89 -11.56 -0.87
C LYS A 212 3.87 -11.22 0.19
N LEU A 213 4.34 -11.01 1.42
CA LEU A 213 3.48 -10.67 2.55
C LEU A 213 3.07 -9.19 2.51
N VAL A 214 2.33 -8.79 1.47
CA VAL A 214 1.83 -7.44 1.25
C VAL A 214 0.63 -7.46 0.30
N THR A 215 -0.37 -6.62 0.61
CA THR A 215 -1.41 -6.21 -0.35
C THR A 215 -1.11 -4.82 -0.86
N VAL A 216 -1.20 -4.63 -2.17
CA VAL A 216 -1.10 -3.33 -2.83
C VAL A 216 -2.50 -2.73 -2.91
N GLY A 217 -2.85 -1.92 -1.90
CA GLY A 217 -4.13 -1.22 -1.85
C GLY A 217 -4.13 0.09 -2.64
N LEU A 218 -5.21 0.33 -3.38
CA LEU A 218 -5.44 1.53 -4.19
C LEU A 218 -6.85 2.08 -3.93
N ILE A 219 -6.93 3.32 -3.44
CA ILE A 219 -8.21 3.96 -3.13
C ILE A 219 -8.71 4.74 -4.36
N THR A 220 -9.99 4.55 -4.70
CA THR A 220 -10.65 5.25 -5.81
C THR A 220 -12.04 5.75 -5.45
N ASP A 221 -12.50 6.83 -6.09
CA ASP A 221 -13.90 7.28 -6.06
C ASP A 221 -14.75 6.69 -7.21
N ASN A 222 -14.14 5.97 -8.16
CA ASN A 222 -14.80 5.41 -9.34
C ASN A 222 -14.67 3.89 -9.40
N PHE A 223 -15.08 3.25 -8.30
CA PHE A 223 -15.00 1.82 -8.07
C PHE A 223 -15.60 0.95 -9.19
N PRO A 224 -16.81 1.23 -9.73
CA PRO A 224 -17.37 0.41 -10.80
C PRO A 224 -16.55 0.46 -12.09
N ALA A 225 -15.96 1.61 -12.40
CA ALA A 225 -15.20 1.77 -13.63
C ALA A 225 -13.83 1.08 -13.55
N TRP A 226 -13.14 1.17 -12.41
CA TRP A 226 -11.92 0.39 -12.17
C TRP A 226 -12.17 -1.12 -12.23
N ARG A 227 -13.27 -1.60 -11.65
CA ARG A 227 -13.65 -3.01 -11.72
C ARG A 227 -13.86 -3.48 -13.16
N ALA A 228 -14.62 -2.72 -13.96
CA ALA A 228 -14.87 -3.03 -15.36
C ALA A 228 -13.59 -3.00 -16.20
N HIS A 229 -12.71 -2.04 -15.93
CA HIS A 229 -11.41 -1.90 -16.58
C HIS A 229 -10.50 -3.10 -16.30
N LEU A 230 -10.33 -3.48 -15.03
CA LEU A 230 -9.46 -4.60 -14.62
C LEU A 230 -9.99 -5.96 -15.07
N GLN A 231 -11.32 -6.11 -15.14
CA GLN A 231 -11.93 -7.31 -15.73
C GLN A 231 -11.57 -7.49 -17.21
N ALA A 232 -11.27 -6.41 -17.93
CA ALA A 232 -10.87 -6.44 -19.33
C ALA A 232 -9.37 -6.65 -19.55
N ILE A 233 -8.54 -6.64 -18.49
CA ILE A 233 -7.08 -6.80 -18.57
C ILE A 233 -6.72 -8.29 -18.38
N PRO A 234 -6.27 -9.02 -19.43
CA PRO A 234 -5.97 -10.45 -19.31
C PRO A 234 -4.82 -10.78 -18.36
N ALA A 235 -3.90 -9.84 -18.17
CA ALA A 235 -2.74 -10.00 -17.30
C ALA A 235 -3.06 -9.81 -15.81
N PHE A 236 -4.25 -9.25 -15.50
CA PHE A 236 -4.75 -9.10 -14.15
C PHE A 236 -5.71 -10.24 -13.84
N ARG A 237 -5.31 -11.13 -12.94
CA ARG A 237 -6.17 -12.24 -12.50
C ARG A 237 -7.08 -11.75 -11.41
N LEU A 238 -8.15 -11.07 -11.82
CA LEU A 238 -9.24 -10.66 -10.93
C LEU A 238 -9.80 -11.89 -10.22
N GLN A 239 -9.83 -11.84 -8.89
CA GLN A 239 -10.51 -12.87 -8.11
C GLN A 239 -11.98 -12.48 -8.01
N THR A 240 -12.85 -13.34 -8.54
CA THR A 240 -14.29 -13.12 -8.48
C THR A 240 -14.83 -13.68 -7.18
N LEU A 241 -14.90 -12.83 -6.16
CA LEU A 241 -15.92 -12.91 -5.14
C LEU A 241 -16.75 -11.62 -5.25
N ASP A 242 -18.04 -11.70 -4.94
CA ASP A 242 -18.93 -10.53 -4.89
C ASP A 242 -18.25 -9.39 -4.10
N VAL A 243 -18.57 -8.12 -4.40
CA VAL A 243 -18.02 -6.96 -3.67
C VAL A 243 -17.96 -7.30 -2.19
N GLU A 244 -16.73 -7.40 -1.67
CA GLU A 244 -16.54 -7.72 -0.28
C GLU A 244 -16.87 -6.44 0.49
N ASP A 245 -17.92 -6.54 1.29
CA ASP A 245 -18.43 -5.47 2.12
C ASP A 245 -18.02 -5.74 3.56
N VAL A 246 -17.16 -4.87 4.10
CA VAL A 246 -16.81 -4.92 5.52
C VAL A 246 -17.81 -4.05 6.27
N ALA A 247 -18.98 -4.62 6.56
CA ALA A 247 -20.05 -3.98 7.35
C ALA A 247 -20.48 -2.58 6.85
N GLY A 248 -20.48 -2.35 5.54
CA GLY A 248 -20.79 -1.07 4.90
C GLY A 248 -19.66 -0.04 4.93
N GLN A 249 -18.50 -0.38 5.52
CA GLN A 249 -17.38 0.55 5.73
C GLN A 249 -16.34 0.47 4.62
N LEU A 250 -16.24 -0.64 3.90
CA LEU A 250 -15.31 -0.82 2.80
C LEU A 250 -15.98 -1.66 1.71
N GLU A 251 -15.96 -1.16 0.48
CA GLU A 251 -16.22 -1.92 -0.72
C GLU A 251 -14.90 -2.17 -1.43
N PHE A 252 -14.54 -3.43 -1.68
CA PHE A 252 -13.32 -3.75 -2.41
C PHE A 252 -13.49 -4.88 -3.40
N PHE A 253 -12.57 -4.93 -4.37
CA PHE A 253 -12.30 -6.10 -5.17
C PHE A 253 -10.79 -6.26 -5.30
N TYR A 254 -10.33 -7.48 -5.56
CA TYR A 254 -8.91 -7.76 -5.62
C TYR A 254 -8.55 -8.72 -6.75
N GLY A 255 -7.26 -8.77 -7.04
CA GLY A 255 -6.71 -9.70 -8.01
C GLY A 255 -5.20 -9.73 -7.94
N PHE A 256 -4.61 -10.44 -8.89
CA PHE A 256 -3.17 -10.60 -8.97
C PHE A 256 -2.62 -9.98 -10.24
N ASP A 257 -1.50 -9.28 -10.11
CA ASP A 257 -0.73 -8.81 -11.26
C ASP A 257 0.00 -9.97 -11.98
N PRO A 258 0.77 -9.69 -13.05
CA PRO A 258 1.48 -10.72 -13.80
C PRO A 258 2.48 -11.56 -12.98
N GLU A 259 2.90 -11.11 -11.80
CA GLU A 259 3.87 -11.79 -10.94
C GLU A 259 3.35 -12.04 -9.53
N ASP A 260 2.03 -12.24 -9.40
CA ASP A 260 1.37 -12.69 -8.17
C ASP A 260 1.45 -11.69 -7.00
N HIS A 261 1.71 -10.39 -7.23
CA HIS A 261 1.39 -9.42 -6.18
C HIS A 261 -0.12 -9.35 -6.02
N TYR A 262 -0.60 -9.28 -4.77
CA TYR A 262 -2.01 -9.09 -4.46
C TYR A 262 -2.34 -7.60 -4.53
N TRP A 263 -3.35 -7.24 -5.32
CA TRP A 263 -3.81 -5.86 -5.50
C TRP A 263 -5.26 -5.72 -5.07
N GLU A 264 -5.53 -4.73 -4.24
CA GLU A 264 -6.87 -4.40 -3.76
C GLU A 264 -7.25 -3.00 -4.25
N PHE A 265 -8.43 -2.87 -4.81
CA PHE A 265 -9.02 -1.58 -5.16
C PHE A 265 -10.14 -1.30 -4.19
N GLU A 266 -10.11 -0.13 -3.57
CA GLU A 266 -10.88 0.18 -2.38
C GLU A 266 -11.77 1.40 -2.63
N PHE A 267 -13.00 1.33 -2.14
CA PHE A 267 -13.89 2.46 -1.99
C PHE A 267 -14.44 2.49 -0.56
N TYR A 268 -14.38 3.67 0.05
CA TYR A 268 -14.86 3.90 1.41
C TYR A 268 -16.20 4.65 1.38
N PRO A 269 -17.34 3.98 1.63
CA PRO A 269 -18.66 4.62 1.66
C PRO A 269 -18.79 5.65 2.78
N ALA A 270 -19.83 6.49 2.71
CA ALA A 270 -20.19 7.39 3.81
C ALA A 270 -20.82 6.56 4.95
N ALA A 271 -19.96 5.95 5.76
CA ALA A 271 -20.29 5.07 6.86
C ALA A 271 -19.52 5.48 8.13
N PRO A 272 -20.04 5.16 9.33
CA PRO A 272 -19.32 5.43 10.58
C PRO A 272 -17.90 4.85 10.56
N GLY A 273 -16.91 5.63 10.96
CA GLY A 273 -15.49 5.26 10.96
C GLY A 273 -14.71 5.73 9.73
N ASN A 274 -15.39 6.15 8.65
CA ASN A 274 -14.74 6.63 7.42
C ASN A 274 -14.62 8.15 7.34
N GLU A 275 -15.15 8.90 8.31
CA GLU A 275 -15.31 10.35 8.22
C GLU A 275 -13.97 11.03 7.96
N ARG A 276 -12.93 10.67 8.75
CA ARG A 276 -11.61 11.28 8.64
C ARG A 276 -10.90 10.92 7.34
N LEU A 277 -10.98 9.65 6.93
CA LEU A 277 -10.40 9.18 5.67
C LEU A 277 -11.03 9.89 4.46
N ARG A 278 -12.36 10.01 4.43
CA ARG A 278 -13.10 10.69 3.36
C ARG A 278 -12.83 12.20 3.31
N GLU A 279 -12.66 12.84 4.47
CA GLU A 279 -12.25 14.24 4.57
C GLU A 279 -10.89 14.45 3.89
N ILE A 280 -9.89 13.65 4.26
CA ILE A 280 -8.52 13.73 3.70
C ILE A 280 -8.53 13.50 2.18
N LEU A 281 -9.30 12.51 1.73
CA LEU A 281 -9.40 12.14 0.32
C LEU A 281 -10.33 13.04 -0.50
N GLU A 282 -11.02 13.99 0.14
CA GLU A 282 -12.00 14.88 -0.48
C GLU A 282 -13.10 14.11 -1.25
N ILE A 283 -13.47 12.90 -0.78
CA ILE A 283 -14.47 12.04 -1.44
C ILE A 283 -15.85 12.67 -1.27
N ARG A 284 -16.34 13.29 -2.35
CA ARG A 284 -17.69 13.87 -2.40
C ARG A 284 -18.74 12.78 -2.46
N GLU A 285 -19.93 13.08 -1.97
CA GLU A 285 -21.10 12.25 -2.26
C GLU A 285 -21.33 12.29 -3.78
N ILE A 286 -21.03 11.18 -4.44
CA ILE A 286 -21.68 10.88 -5.70
C ILE A 286 -23.06 10.39 -5.27
N GLU A 287 -24.12 11.10 -5.67
CA GLU A 287 -25.47 10.51 -5.69
C GLU A 287 -25.38 9.24 -6.54
N ARG A 288 -25.10 8.10 -5.90
CA ARG A 288 -25.27 6.81 -6.54
C ARG A 288 -26.75 6.78 -6.86
N LEU A 289 -27.10 6.84 -8.15
CA LEU A 289 -28.37 6.34 -8.63
C LEU A 289 -28.38 4.85 -8.31
N CYS A 290 -28.64 4.52 -7.05
CA CYS A 290 -28.88 3.17 -6.59
C CYS A 290 -30.05 2.67 -7.42
N ASN A 291 -29.78 1.70 -8.31
CA ASN A 291 -30.82 0.87 -8.85
C ASN A 291 -31.10 -0.19 -7.77
N PRO A 292 -32.14 -0.05 -6.95
CA PRO A 292 -32.36 -0.94 -5.83
C PRO A 292 -33.11 -2.15 -6.37
N ARG A 293 -32.38 -3.22 -6.72
CA ARG A 293 -32.79 -4.63 -6.75
C ARG A 293 -31.85 -5.43 -7.64
N GLN A 294 -30.98 -6.22 -7.02
CA GLN A 294 -30.78 -7.63 -7.33
C GLN A 294 -29.93 -8.27 -6.22
N SER A 295 -30.55 -8.44 -5.05
CA SER A 295 -30.09 -9.41 -4.05
C SER A 295 -30.85 -10.72 -4.31
N PRO A 296 -30.20 -11.82 -4.71
CA PRO A 296 -30.76 -13.13 -4.47
C PRO A 296 -30.52 -13.46 -3.00
N ASN A 297 -31.59 -13.63 -2.24
CA ASN A 297 -31.55 -14.25 -0.92
C ASN A 297 -30.70 -15.54 -0.97
N LEU A 298 -29.59 -15.59 -0.23
CA LEU A 298 -29.03 -16.87 0.18
C LEU A 298 -29.12 -17.02 1.69
N LEU A 299 -29.88 -18.03 2.09
CA LEU A 299 -29.98 -18.52 3.44
C LEU A 299 -28.59 -18.86 3.98
N ILE A 300 -28.30 -18.34 5.17
CA ILE A 300 -27.28 -18.85 6.07
C ILE A 300 -27.58 -20.34 6.29
N SER A 301 -26.71 -21.21 5.77
CA SER A 301 -26.69 -22.62 6.14
C SER A 301 -25.26 -22.99 6.54
N ASN A 302 -25.15 -23.38 7.80
CA ASN A 302 -23.94 -23.81 8.49
C ASN A 302 -23.08 -24.77 7.65
N LEU A 303 -21.82 -24.43 7.42
CA LEU A 303 -20.78 -25.44 7.18
C LEU A 303 -19.85 -25.50 8.40
N LEU A 304 -20.18 -26.47 9.25
CA LEU A 304 -19.24 -27.11 10.15
C LEU A 304 -18.13 -27.77 9.33
N ILE A 305 -16.91 -27.47 9.75
CA ILE A 305 -15.66 -28.12 9.37
C ILE A 305 -15.82 -29.64 9.52
N SER A 306 -15.68 -30.39 8.43
CA SER A 306 -15.46 -31.84 8.49
C SER A 306 -14.03 -32.16 8.06
N SER A 307 -13.22 -32.56 9.03
CA SER A 307 -11.89 -33.16 8.81
C SER A 307 -12.01 -34.51 8.10
N PRO A 308 -11.05 -34.90 7.24
CA PRO A 308 -11.02 -36.24 6.68
C PRO A 308 -10.61 -37.28 7.74
N ASN A 309 -11.47 -38.29 7.90
CA ASN A 309 -11.36 -39.38 8.86
C ASN A 309 -10.12 -40.27 8.67
N ARG A 310 -9.53 -40.67 9.81
CA ARG A 310 -8.65 -41.83 9.95
C ARG A 310 -9.45 -43.14 9.84
N HIS A 311 -8.81 -44.12 9.21
CA HIS A 311 -8.91 -45.58 9.35
C HIS A 311 -10.18 -46.21 9.94
N ARG A 312 -10.77 -47.13 9.16
CA ARG A 312 -11.19 -48.44 9.69
C ARG A 312 -10.81 -49.58 8.74
N SER A 313 -10.01 -50.48 9.27
CA SER A 313 -9.88 -51.87 8.86
C SER A 313 -11.06 -52.70 9.42
N ILE A 314 -11.10 -53.96 8.98
CA ILE A 314 -11.80 -55.16 9.52
C ILE A 314 -13.04 -55.57 8.71
N GLN A 315 -12.89 -56.59 7.85
CA GLN A 315 -13.00 -58.01 8.24
C GLN A 315 -11.93 -58.83 7.53
#